data_AF-V3ZXA3-F1
#
_entry.id   AF-V3ZXA3-F1
#
_cell.length_a   1.000
_cell.length_b   1.000
_cell.length_c   1.000
_cell.angle_alpha   90.00
_cell.angle_beta   90.00
_cell.angle_gamma   90.00
#
_symmetry.space_group_name_H-M   'P 1'
#
loop_
_entity.id
_entity.type
_entity.pdbx_description
1 polymer ?
#
loop_
_entity_poly.entity_id
_entity_poly.type
_entity_poly.pdbx_seq_one_letter_code
_entity_poly.pdbx_strand_id
1 'polypeptide(L)' 'MGHEGIVKLFLSYKADALLKDADDNTAVHKAIQQGHQNVVKILIEKYPELSTLLESSEDGIT' A
#
# COMPACT_ATOMS: atom_id res chain seq x y z
N MET A 1 -3.45 -7.02 -12.65
CA MET A 1 -3.44 -8.22 -11.78
C MET A 1 -2.35 -7.99 -10.75
N GLY A 2 -2.66 -8.04 -9.46
CA GLY A 2 -1.67 -7.84 -8.40
C GLY A 2 -0.89 -9.12 -8.05
N HIS A 3 0.23 -8.97 -7.34
CA HIS A 3 1.09 -10.08 -6.89
C HIS A 3 0.79 -10.50 -5.44
N GLU A 4 -0.48 -10.81 -5.14
CA GLU A 4 -0.96 -11.06 -3.77
C GLU A 4 -0.15 -12.12 -3.01
N GLY A 5 0.20 -13.23 -3.67
CA GLY A 5 0.97 -14.31 -3.06
C GLY A 5 2.38 -13.87 -2.64
N ILE A 6 3.03 -13.05 -3.46
CA ILE A 6 4.37 -12.51 -3.18
C ILE A 6 4.29 -11.48 -2.04
N VAL A 7 3.27 -10.61 -2.06
CA VAL A 7 3.04 -9.65 -0.97
C VAL A 7 2.84 -10.38 0.35
N LYS A 8 1.96 -11.39 0.41
CA LYS A 8 1.74 -12.21 1.61
C LYS A 8 3.03 -12.89 2.08
N LEU A 9 3.87 -13.37 1.15
CA LEU A 9 5.17 -13.95 1.48
C LEU A 9 6.10 -12.92 2.13
N PHE A 10 6.25 -11.72 1.57
CA PHE A 10 7.10 -10.69 2.20
C PHE A 10 6.59 -10.27 3.57
N LEU A 11 5.27 -10.13 3.74
CA LEU A 11 4.67 -9.83 5.03
C LEU A 11 4.89 -10.93 6.07
N SER A 12 4.95 -12.20 5.67
CA SER A 12 5.28 -13.29 6.60
C SER A 12 6.72 -13.24 7.09
N TYR A 13 7.62 -12.65 6.29
CA TYR A 13 9.00 -12.34 6.67
C TYR A 13 9.18 -10.98 7.38
N LYS A 14 8.10 -10.39 7.90
CA LYS A 14 8.11 -9.10 8.62
C LYS A 14 8.61 -7.92 7.78
N ALA A 15 8.44 -7.96 6.45
CA ALA A 15 8.72 -6.80 5.62
C ALA A 15 7.86 -5.61 6.05
N ASP A 16 8.48 -4.45 6.25
CA ASP A 16 7.78 -3.23 6.66
C ASP A 16 7.17 -2.51 5.45
N ALA A 17 5.84 -2.48 5.40
CA ALA A 17 5.09 -1.84 4.32
C ALA A 17 4.84 -0.33 4.54
N LEU A 18 5.26 0.22 5.69
CA LEU A 18 5.17 1.65 6.00
C LEU A 18 6.32 2.45 5.41
N LEU A 19 7.38 1.77 4.97
CA LEU A 19 8.51 2.41 4.33
C LEU A 19 8.04 3.16 3.09
N LYS A 20 8.60 4.35 2.94
CA LYS A 20 8.37 5.25 1.82
C LYS A 20 9.53 5.13 0.84
N ASP A 21 9.21 5.18 -0.44
CA ASP A 21 10.22 5.32 -1.49
C ASP A 21 10.71 6.77 -1.59
N ALA A 22 11.54 7.06 -2.59
CA ALA A 22 12.08 8.41 -2.82
C ALA A 22 11.01 9.46 -3.18
N ASP A 23 9.83 9.02 -3.60
CA ASP A 23 8.69 9.86 -3.96
C ASP A 23 7.65 9.93 -2.82
N ASP A 24 8.05 9.62 -1.59
CA ASP A 24 7.21 9.58 -0.39
C ASP A 24 6.07 8.53 -0.44
N ASN A 25 6.10 7.61 -1.42
CA ASN A 25 5.05 6.61 -1.61
C ASN A 25 5.33 5.34 -0.78
N THR A 26 4.31 4.91 -0.04
CA THR A 26 4.29 3.58 0.59
C THR A 26 3.84 2.49 -0.38
N ALA A 27 3.92 1.22 0.06
CA ALA A 27 3.43 0.08 -0.71
C ALA A 27 1.95 0.22 -1.12
N VAL A 28 1.11 0.86 -0.28
CA VAL A 28 -0.31 1.10 -0.57
C VAL A 28 -0.51 2.13 -1.67
N HIS A 29 0.29 3.21 -1.73
CA HIS A 29 0.22 4.20 -2.80
C HIS A 29 0.42 3.56 -4.19
N LYS A 30 1.47 2.73 -4.32
CA LYS A 30 1.73 2.00 -5.57
C LYS A 30 0.62 1.01 -5.90
N ALA A 31 0.07 0.31 -4.90
CA ALA A 31 -1.03 -0.62 -5.11
C ALA A 31 -2.30 0.09 -5.63
N ILE A 32 -2.60 1.29 -5.14
CA ILE A 32 -3.73 2.11 -5.62
C ILE A 32 -3.49 2.61 -7.04
N GLN A 33 -2.32 3.21 -7.28
CA GLN A 33 -1.94 3.75 -8.60
C GLN A 33 -2.08 2.70 -9.71
N GLN A 34 -1.78 1.44 -9.38
CA GLN A 34 -1.86 0.31 -10.31
C GLN A 34 -3.23 -0.42 -10.30
N GLY A 35 -4.19 0.04 -9.49
CA GLY A 35 -5.52 -0.57 -9.38
C GLY A 35 -5.54 -1.96 -8.70
N HIS A 36 -4.53 -2.28 -7.90
CA HIS A 36 -4.37 -3.57 -7.22
C HIS A 36 -5.16 -3.63 -5.91
N GLN A 37 -6.50 -3.58 -6.00
CA GLN A 37 -7.41 -3.51 -4.84
C GLN A 37 -7.19 -4.63 -3.80
N ASN A 38 -6.92 -5.87 -4.24
CA ASN A 38 -6.67 -6.97 -3.31
C ASN A 38 -5.36 -6.79 -2.54
N VAL A 39 -4.33 -6.21 -3.17
CA VAL A 39 -3.07 -5.89 -2.50
C VAL A 39 -3.29 -4.79 -1.47
N VAL A 40 -4.10 -3.77 -1.77
CA VAL A 40 -4.47 -2.73 -0.81
C VAL A 40 -5.14 -3.34 0.42
N LYS A 41 -6.09 -4.26 0.24
CA LYS A 41 -6.75 -4.97 1.36
C LYS A 41 -5.74 -5.73 2.22
N ILE A 42 -4.87 -6.53 1.61
CA ILE A 42 -3.84 -7.31 2.33
C ILE A 42 -2.91 -6.39 3.15
N LEU A 43 -2.51 -5.26 2.57
CA LEU A 43 -1.62 -4.32 3.25
C LEU A 43 -2.31 -3.65 4.44
N ILE A 44 -3.56 -3.21 4.30
CA ILE A 44 -4.34 -2.58 5.37
C ILE A 44 -4.69 -3.57 6.50
N GLU A 45 -5.01 -4.81 6.15
CA GLU A 45 -5.24 -5.87 7.15
C GLU A 45 -4.02 -6.09 8.05
N LYS A 46 -2.81 -5.91 7.50
CA LYS A 46 -1.57 -6.08 8.24
C LYS A 46 -1.08 -4.79 8.92
N TYR A 47 -1.35 -3.64 8.29
CA TYR A 47 -0.90 -2.31 8.69
C TYR A 47 -2.09 -1.34 8.61
N PRO A 48 -2.96 -1.30 9.64
CA PRO A 48 -4.17 -0.48 9.63
C PRO A 48 -3.91 1.00 9.42
N GLU A 49 -2.75 1.51 9.84
CA GLU A 49 -2.33 2.91 9.65
C GLU A 49 -2.22 3.32 8.18
N LEU A 50 -1.99 2.38 7.26
CA LEU A 50 -2.00 2.65 5.82
C LEU A 50 -3.39 3.02 5.28
N SER A 51 -4.46 2.78 6.05
CA SER A 51 -5.83 3.21 5.68
C SER A 51 -5.98 4.73 5.65
N THR A 52 -5.26 5.46 6.50
CA THR A 52 -5.27 6.94 6.53
C THR A 52 -4.70 7.54 5.24
N LEU A 53 -3.84 6.78 4.55
CA LEU A 53 -3.24 7.15 3.26
C LEU A 53 -4.22 6.94 2.09
N LEU A 54 -5.36 6.27 2.30
CA LEU A 54 -6.46 6.23 1.32
C LEU A 54 -7.25 7.54 1.30
N GLU A 55 -7.30 8.22 2.44
CA GLU A 55 -8.12 9.41 2.66
C GLU A 55 -7.37 10.69 2.25
N SER A 56 -6.04 10.64 2.11
CA SER A 56 -5.19 11.80 1.80
C SER A 56 -5.13 12.18 0.31
N SER A 57 -6.02 11.64 -0.54
CA SER A 57 -6.09 12.02 -1.97
C SER A 57 -6.80 13.37 -2.21
N GLU A 58 -6.99 14.19 -1.17
CA GLU A 58 -7.35 15.60 -1.31
C GLU A 58 -6.11 16.46 -1.05
N ASP A 59 -5.23 16.60 -2.06
CA ASP A 59 -4.48 17.83 -2.26
C ASP A 59 -3.86 17.85 -3.67
N GLY A 60 -4.36 18.75 -4.52
CA GLY A 60 -3.51 19.39 -5.53
C GLY A 60 -3.83 19.25 -7.03
N ILE A 61 -5.09 19.33 -7.48
CA ILE A 61 -5.39 20.04 -8.74
C ILE A 61 -6.61 20.95 -8.52
N THR A 62 -6.32 22.21 -8.16
CA THR A 62 -6.97 23.37 -8.78
C THR A 62 -6.22 23.67 -10.07
#